data_AF-A0A6J5VW65-F1
#
_entry.id   AF-A0A6J5VW65-F1
#
_cell.length_a   1.000
_cell.length_b   1.000
_cell.length_c   1.000
_cell.angle_alpha   90.00
_cell.angle_beta   90.00
_cell.angle_gamma   90.00
#
_symmetry.space_group_name_H-M   'P 1'
#
loop_
_entity.id
_entity.type
_entity.pdbx_description
1 polymer ?
#
loop_
_entity_poly.entity_id
_entity_poly.type
_entity_poly.pdbx_seq_one_letter_code
_entity_poly.pdbx_strand_id
1 'polypeptide(L)' 'MWRVMTKNIVNVDINVSYLNSAYSGEEVEVEAKALRVGKSVGVASVELRKKKTCKIIA' A
#
# COMPACT_ATOMS: atom_id res chain seq x y z
N MET A 1 22.58 -25.37 2.39
CA MET A 1 21.60 -24.95 3.42
C MET A 1 21.30 -23.48 3.21
N TRP A 2 20.15 -23.14 2.61
CA TRP A 2 19.77 -21.73 2.35
C TRP A 2 18.96 -21.20 3.54
N ARG A 3 19.41 -20.08 4.10
CA ARG A 3 18.78 -19.46 5.27
C ARG A 3 17.87 -18.34 4.79
N VAL A 4 16.57 -18.49 5.02
CA VAL A 4 15.59 -17.43 4.76
C VAL A 4 15.71 -16.41 5.88
N MET A 5 16.06 -15.15 5.56
CA MET A 5 16.02 -14.06 6.54
C MET A 5 14.66 -13.38 6.46
N THR A 6 13.86 -13.53 7.51
CA THR A 6 12.64 -12.75 7.72
C THR A 6 12.99 -11.49 8.51
N LYS A 7 12.54 -10.32 8.01
CA LYS A 7 12.68 -9.04 8.71
C LYS A 7 11.30 -8.54 9.10
N ASN A 8 11.04 -8.47 10.40
CA ASN A 8 9.80 -7.93 10.93
C ASN A 8 9.82 -6.40 10.85
N ILE A 9 8.78 -5.82 10.27
CA ILE A 9 8.58 -4.37 10.16
C ILE A 9 7.25 -4.07 10.85
N VAL A 10 7.19 -2.97 11.59
CA VAL A 10 5.97 -2.49 12.23
C VAL A 10 5.60 -1.14 11.65
N ASN A 11 4.31 -0.87 11.53
CA ASN A 11 3.83 0.46 11.18
C ASN A 11 3.84 1.35 12.43
N VAL A 12 4.35 2.57 12.26
CA VAL A 12 4.35 3.58 13.31
C VAL A 12 3.07 4.41 13.26
N ASP A 13 2.61 4.73 12.05
CA ASP A 13 1.39 5.48 11.80
C ASP A 13 0.77 5.00 10.47
N ILE A 14 -0.56 5.02 10.39
CA ILE A 14 -1.32 4.70 9.17
C ILE A 14 -2.50 5.66 9.09
N ASN A 15 -2.53 6.45 8.01
CA ASN A 15 -3.70 7.22 7.63
C ASN A 15 -4.27 6.67 6.32
N VAL A 16 -5.59 6.51 6.27
CA VAL A 16 -6.31 6.07 5.07
C VAL A 16 -7.47 7.03 4.84
N SER A 17 -7.62 7.49 3.60
CA SER A 17 -8.73 8.35 3.18
C SER A 17 -9.58 7.60 2.16
N TYR A 18 -10.83 7.27 2.51
CA TYR A 18 -11.72 6.53 1.62
C TYR A 18 -12.52 7.47 0.73
N LEU A 19 -12.29 7.40 -0.58
CA LEU A 19 -12.87 8.28 -1.59
C LEU A 19 -13.98 7.60 -2.41
N ASN A 20 -13.95 6.26 -2.52
CA ASN A 20 -14.96 5.50 -3.26
C ASN A 20 -15.16 4.10 -2.69
N SER A 21 -16.31 3.49 -2.99
CA SER A 21 -16.62 2.09 -2.70
C SER A 21 -15.91 1.14 -3.67
N ALA A 22 -15.38 0.04 -3.14
CA ALA A 22 -14.97 -1.15 -3.91
C ALA A 22 -15.95 -2.29 -3.62
N TYR A 23 -16.44 -2.98 -4.65
CA TYR A 23 -17.38 -4.09 -4.52
C TYR A 23 -16.69 -5.44 -4.66
N SER A 24 -17.26 -6.48 -4.06
CA SER A 24 -16.75 -7.85 -4.20
C SER A 24 -16.68 -8.26 -5.67
N GLY A 25 -15.56 -8.88 -6.06
CA GLY A 25 -15.30 -9.28 -7.45
C GLY A 25 -14.75 -8.16 -8.34
N GLU A 26 -14.63 -6.92 -7.86
CA GLU A 26 -13.87 -5.88 -8.56
C GLU A 26 -12.36 -6.09 -8.38
N GLU A 27 -11.59 -5.96 -9.47
CA GLU A 27 -10.14 -5.93 -9.41
C GLU A 27 -9.67 -4.54 -8.95
N VAL A 28 -8.90 -4.51 -7.86
CA VAL A 28 -8.27 -3.32 -7.32
C VAL A 28 -6.77 -3.40 -7.57
N GLU A 29 -6.23 -2.33 -8.13
CA GLU A 29 -4.79 -2.13 -8.29
C GLU A 29 -4.26 -1.37 -7.07
N VAL A 30 -3.09 -1.81 -6.58
CA VAL A 30 -2.40 -1.22 -5.44
C VAL A 30 -1.07 -0.68 -5.93
N GLU A 31 -0.90 0.63 -5.90
CA GLU A 31 0.37 1.27 -6.22
C GLU A 31 0.97 1.87 -4.94
N ALA A 32 2.22 1.53 -4.66
CA ALA A 32 2.94 2.04 -3.50
C ALA A 32 4.18 2.81 -3.95
N LYS A 33 4.33 4.03 -3.47
CA LYS A 33 5.48 4.89 -3.72
C LYS A 33 6.19 5.22 -2.42
N ALA A 34 7.47 4.84 -2.32
CA ALA A 34 8.32 5.31 -1.24
C ALA A 34 8.53 6.83 -1.37
N LEU A 35 8.05 7.59 -0.40
CA LEU A 35 8.23 9.04 -0.34
C LEU A 35 9.57 9.41 0.30
N ARG A 36 9.97 8.65 1.34
CA ARG A 36 11.24 8.83 2.04
C ARG A 36 11.71 7.52 2.64
N VAL A 37 13.00 7.21 2.52
CA VAL A 37 13.61 6.04 3.15
C VAL A 37 14.77 6.50 4.03
N GLY A 38 14.64 6.31 5.33
CA GLY A 38 15.68 6.53 6.32
C GLY A 38 16.31 5.22 6.79
N LYS A 39 17.29 5.33 7.70
CA LYS A 39 17.99 4.17 8.27
C LYS A 39 17.06 3.23 9.05
N SER A 40 16.07 3.80 9.76
CA SER A 40 15.17 3.06 10.65
C SER A 40 13.69 3.17 10.30
N VAL A 41 13.29 4.17 9.51
CA VAL A 41 11.89 4.44 9.16
C VAL A 41 11.78 4.75 7.67
N GLY A 42 10.80 4.12 7.02
CA GLY A 42 10.38 4.45 5.65
C GLY A 42 8.97 5.02 5.67
N VAL A 43 8.70 5.96 4.78
CA VAL A 43 7.37 6.54 4.54
C VAL A 43 6.96 6.19 3.11
N ALA A 44 5.79 5.59 2.96
CA ALA A 44 5.20 5.25 1.68
C ALA A 44 3.82 5.88 1.54
N SER A 45 3.51 6.35 0.33
CA SER A 45 2.14 6.63 -0.09
C SER A 45 1.62 5.41 -0.82
N VAL A 46 0.37 5.03 -0.54
CA VAL A 46 -0.31 3.95 -1.25
C VAL A 46 -1.56 4.53 -1.87
N GLU A 47 -1.81 4.18 -3.13
CA GLU A 47 -3.04 4.52 -3.85
C GLU A 47 -3.73 3.23 -4.28
N LEU A 48 -5.03 3.15 -4.01
CA LEU A 48 -5.91 2.09 -4.44
C LEU A 48 -6.78 2.59 -5.59
N ARG A 49 -6.77 1.87 -6.71
CA ARG A 49 -7.57 2.21 -7.89
C ARG A 49 -8.37 1.03 -8.41
N LYS A 50 -9.57 1.30 -8.93
CA LYS A 50 -10.33 0.29 -9.67
C LYS A 50 -9.64 0.04 -11.00
N LYS A 51 -9.17 -1.19 -11.25
CA LYS A 51 -8.38 -1.49 -12.45
C LYS A 51 -9.14 -1.18 -13.76
N LYS A 52 -10.45 -1.45 -13.80
CA LYS A 52 -11.29 -1.23 -15.00
C LYS A 52 -11.53 0.25 -15.34
N THR A 53 -11.62 1.12 -14.33
CA THR A 53 -12.05 2.52 -14.52
C THR A 53 -10.99 3.54 -14.19
N CYS A 54 -9.86 3.10 -13.61
CA CYS A 54 -8.79 3.92 -13.07
C CYS A 54 -9.23 4.93 -11.98
N LYS A 55 -10.46 4.83 -11.45
CA LYS A 55 -10.95 5.70 -10.38
C LYS A 55 -10.26 5.36 -9.06
N ILE A 56 -9.82 6.39 -8.34
CA ILE A 56 -9.23 6.27 -6.99
C ILE A 56 -10.30 5.85 -5.98
N ILE A 57 -9.92 4.92 -5.11
CA ILE A 57 -10.74 4.33 -4.06
C ILE A 57 -10.27 4.83 -2.69
N ALA A 58 -8.96 4.77 -2.44
CA ALA A 58 -8.32 5.21 -1.21
C ALA A 58 -6.83 5.48 -1.40
#